data_AF-A0A396HWR1-F1
#
_entry.id   AF-A0A396HWR1-F1
#
_cell.length_a   1.000
_cell.length_b   1.000
_cell.length_c   1.000
_cell.angle_alpha   90.00
_cell.angle_beta   90.00
_cell.angle_gamma   90.00
#
_symmetry.space_group_name_H-M   'P 1'
#
loop_
_entity.id
_entity.type
_entity.pdbx_description
1 polymer ?
#
loop_
_entity_poly.entity_id
_entity_poly.type
_entity_poly.pdbx_seq_one_letter_code
_entity_poly.pdbx_strand_id
1 'polypeptide(L)'
;MTTCLCCSFVNDVKPKALEPFNDYQQVEIIKKGYGFRAKSVASDGIPPGLLRKKRWKLKASTPRNHHLSEALGSNDSLRLKLPNFNFPIFNDCSESGIVHLCL
;
A
#
# COMPACT_ATOMS: atom_id res chain seq x y z
N MET A 1 23.16 9.04 8.70
CA MET A 1 22.04 9.57 9.52
C MET A 1 22.65 10.54 10.50
N THR A 2 22.24 11.81 10.47
CA THR A 2 22.80 12.83 11.35
C THR A 2 21.84 13.05 12.51
N THR A 3 22.31 12.85 13.74
CA THR A 3 21.52 13.05 14.96
C THR A 3 21.95 14.36 15.60
N CYS A 4 21.03 15.31 15.76
CA CYS A 4 21.26 16.55 16.51
C CYS A 4 20.17 16.68 17.58
N LEU A 5 20.59 16.69 18.86
CA LEU A 5 19.83 16.94 20.10
C LEU A 5 18.48 16.20 20.27
N CYS A 6 17.50 16.45 19.39
CA CYS A 6 16.16 15.86 19.40
C CYS A 6 15.63 15.45 18.01
N CYS A 7 16.47 15.54 16.96
CA CYS A 7 16.11 15.31 15.57
C CYS A 7 17.10 14.35 14.89
N SER A 8 16.56 13.33 14.23
CA SER A 8 17.30 12.48 13.28
C SER A 8 17.03 12.96 11.86
N PHE A 9 18.08 13.41 11.17
CA PHE A 9 18.02 13.79 9.76
C PHE A 9 18.59 12.65 8.90
N VAL A 10 17.76 12.16 7.99
CA VAL A 10 18.17 11.19 6.96
C VAL A 10 17.94 11.88 5.62
N ASN A 11 19.02 11.94 4.85
CA ASN A 11 18.98 12.43 3.48
C ASN A 11 18.34 11.34 2.62
N ASP A 12 17.23 11.69 1.98
CA ASP A 12 16.56 10.77 1.08
C ASP A 12 17.43 10.57 -0.17
N VAL A 13 17.52 9.32 -0.63
CA VAL A 13 18.16 8.99 -1.90
C VAL A 13 17.31 9.48 -3.06
N LYS A 14 17.91 9.70 -4.24
CA LYS A 14 17.15 10.03 -5.45
C LYS A 14 16.09 8.95 -5.72
N PRO A 15 14.84 9.32 -6.07
CA PRO A 15 13.81 8.35 -6.43
C PRO A 15 14.30 7.43 -7.54
N LYS A 16 13.96 6.15 -7.43
CA LYS A 16 14.21 5.11 -8.44
C LYS A 16 12.89 4.68 -9.06
N ALA A 17 12.96 3.94 -10.17
CA ALA A 17 11.78 3.30 -10.73
C ALA A 17 11.11 2.39 -9.69
N LEU A 18 9.78 2.31 -9.74
CA LEU A 18 9.01 1.47 -8.84
C LEU A 18 9.34 0.00 -9.08
N GLU A 19 9.80 -0.67 -8.04
CA GLU A 19 10.07 -2.10 -8.00
C GLU A 19 9.14 -2.72 -6.95
N PRO A 20 7.99 -3.30 -7.36
CA PRO A 20 6.94 -3.70 -6.42
C PRO A 20 7.40 -4.71 -5.36
N PHE A 21 8.38 -5.57 -5.68
CA PHE A 21 8.90 -6.60 -4.78
C PHE A 21 10.14 -6.14 -3.99
N ASN A 22 10.52 -4.87 -4.10
CA ASN A 22 11.63 -4.31 -3.34
C ASN A 22 11.12 -3.78 -1.99
N ASP A 23 11.42 -4.49 -0.91
CA ASP A 23 10.97 -4.16 0.45
C ASP A 23 11.39 -2.75 0.92
N TYR A 24 12.48 -2.21 0.36
CA TYR A 24 12.93 -0.85 0.66
C TYR A 24 12.08 0.25 -0.02
N GLN A 25 11.30 -0.11 -1.05
CA GLN A 25 10.33 0.79 -1.68
C GLN A 25 8.92 0.63 -1.08
N GLN A 26 8.67 -0.48 -0.39
CA GLN A 26 7.38 -0.75 0.24
C GLN A 26 7.24 -0.05 1.60
N VAL A 27 6.05 0.52 1.81
CA VAL A 27 5.66 1.19 3.05
C VAL A 27 4.26 0.78 3.46
N GLU A 28 4.11 0.46 4.74
CA GLU A 28 2.82 0.21 5.36
C GLU A 28 2.21 1.53 5.84
N ILE A 29 1.00 1.85 5.37
CA ILE A 29 0.22 3.00 5.83
C ILE A 29 -0.69 2.57 6.97
N ILE A 30 -0.46 3.15 8.14
CA ILE A 30 -1.19 2.81 9.36
C ILE A 30 -2.10 3.98 9.74
N LYS A 31 -3.41 3.73 9.78
CA LYS A 31 -4.40 4.67 10.30
C LYS A 31 -4.33 4.74 11.82
N LYS A 32 -4.35 5.96 12.38
CA LYS A 32 -4.43 6.27 13.81
C LYS A 32 -5.60 7.24 14.04
N GLY A 33 -6.05 7.37 15.28
CA GLY A 33 -7.20 8.24 15.61
C GLY A 33 -7.03 9.71 15.18
N TYR A 34 -5.80 10.20 15.14
CA TYR A 34 -5.46 11.60 14.79
C TYR A 34 -4.76 11.75 13.43
N GLY A 35 -4.87 10.77 12.54
CA GLY A 35 -4.27 10.82 11.19
C GLY A 35 -3.55 9.53 10.84
N PHE A 36 -2.57 9.61 9.96
CA PHE A 36 -1.85 8.45 9.45
C PHE A 36 -0.37 8.51 9.82
N ARG A 37 0.27 7.34 9.77
CA ARG A 37 1.72 7.16 9.88
C ARG A 37 2.14 6.13 8.84
N ALA A 38 3.36 6.25 8.33
CA ALA A 38 3.96 5.19 7.53
C ALA A 38 5.06 4.45 8.31
N LYS A 39 5.27 3.19 7.96
CA LYS A 39 6.38 2.34 8.42
C LYS A 39 6.99 1.68 7.18
N SER A 40 8.31 1.51 7.12
CA SER A 40 8.91 0.70 6.05
C SER A 40 8.64 -0.79 6.31
N VAL A 41 8.46 -1.55 5.24
CA VAL A 41 8.37 -3.01 5.33
C VAL A 41 9.74 -3.60 5.66
N ALA A 42 10.81 -3.11 5.02
CA ALA A 42 12.18 -3.42 5.40
C ALA A 42 12.47 -3.04 6.85
N SER A 43 13.07 -3.97 7.60
CA SER A 43 13.30 -3.82 9.06
C SER A 43 14.20 -2.64 9.43
N ASP A 44 15.17 -2.31 8.58
CA ASP A 44 16.10 -1.18 8.65
C ASP A 44 15.66 -0.01 7.75
N GLY A 45 14.55 -0.16 7.05
CA GLY A 45 14.05 0.82 6.09
C GLY A 45 13.52 2.08 6.75
N ILE A 46 13.82 3.21 6.14
CA ILE A 46 13.38 4.53 6.62
C ILE A 46 12.44 5.14 5.58
N PRO A 47 11.16 5.39 5.91
CA PRO A 47 10.23 6.02 4.99
C PRO A 47 10.74 7.38 4.48
N PRO A 48 10.49 7.72 3.20
CA PRO A 48 10.95 8.97 2.60
C PRO A 48 10.14 10.15 3.10
N GLY A 49 10.79 11.32 3.19
CA GLY A 49 10.19 12.65 3.34
C GLY A 49 8.92 12.74 4.19
N LEU A 50 7.79 13.04 3.53
CA LEU A 50 6.49 13.26 4.17
C LEU A 50 6.02 12.05 5.00
N LEU A 51 6.30 10.84 4.53
CA LEU A 51 5.85 9.61 5.17
C LEU A 51 6.54 9.35 6.51
N ARG A 52 7.71 9.96 6.73
CA ARG A 52 8.42 9.94 8.01
C ARG A 52 7.73 10.79 9.07
N LYS A 53 6.98 11.83 8.68
CA LYS A 53 6.23 12.68 9.61
C LYS A 53 5.10 11.87 10.23
N LYS A 54 4.85 12.09 11.52
CA LYS A 54 3.69 11.50 12.21
C LYS A 54 2.46 12.37 11.96
N ARG A 55 1.27 11.75 11.95
CA ARG A 55 -0.04 12.42 11.97
C ARG A 55 -0.38 13.23 10.71
N TRP A 56 0.05 12.77 9.53
CA TRP A 56 -0.42 13.38 8.30
C TRP A 56 -1.90 13.05 8.06
N LYS A 57 -2.61 13.94 7.36
CA LYS A 57 -4.03 13.80 7.04
C LYS A 57 -4.18 13.59 5.53
N LEU A 58 -5.04 12.67 5.14
CA LEU A 58 -5.47 12.53 3.76
C LEU A 58 -6.77 13.30 3.57
N LYS A 59 -6.83 14.07 2.49
CA LYS A 59 -8.08 14.63 1.99
C LYS A 59 -8.34 13.99 0.64
N ALA A 60 -9.40 13.21 0.56
CA ALA A 60 -9.92 12.72 -0.71
C ALA A 60 -11.26 13.41 -0.94
N SER A 61 -11.48 13.89 -2.16
CA SER A 61 -12.74 14.47 -2.58
C SER A 61 -13.07 13.95 -3.96
N THR A 62 -14.28 13.43 -4.13
CA THR A 62 -14.78 13.01 -5.43
C THR A 62 -15.13 14.27 -6.25
N PRO A 63 -14.57 14.46 -7.45
CA PRO A 63 -14.93 15.58 -8.32
C PRO A 63 -16.42 15.51 -8.68
N ARG A 64 -17.10 16.65 -8.84
CA ARG A 64 -18.52 16.66 -9.24
C ARG A 64 -18.75 16.04 -10.63
N ASN A 65 -17.77 16.16 -11.53
CA ASN A 65 -17.83 15.66 -12.90
C ASN A 65 -16.90 14.45 -13.11
N HIS A 66 -16.87 13.52 -12.14
CA HIS A 66 -16.11 12.28 -12.30
C HIS A 66 -16.92 11.27 -13.11
N HIS A 67 -16.48 10.96 -14.32
CA HIS A 67 -16.95 9.78 -15.04
C HIS A 67 -15.94 8.67 -14.82
N LEU A 68 -16.36 7.62 -14.10
CA LEU A 68 -15.59 6.40 -14.01
C LEU A 68 -15.73 5.67 -15.35
N SER A 69 -14.64 5.64 -16.12
CA SER A 69 -14.53 4.76 -17.28
C SER A 69 -14.14 3.36 -16.83
N GLU A 70 -14.31 2.39 -17.72
CA GLU A 70 -13.77 1.05 -17.53
C GLU A 70 -12.25 1.11 -17.25
N ALA A 71 -11.80 0.37 -16.26
CA ALA A 71 -10.38 0.32 -15.90
C ALA A 71 -9.62 -0.52 -16.94
N LEU A 72 -8.61 0.07 -17.58
CA LEU A 72 -7.70 -0.65 -18.47
C LEU A 72 -6.99 -1.75 -17.65
N GLY A 73 -7.26 -3.01 -17.98
CA GLY A 73 -6.79 -4.17 -17.22
C GLY A 73 -7.90 -5.05 -16.63
N SER A 74 -9.17 -4.64 -16.72
CA SER A 74 -10.29 -5.56 -16.52
C SER A 74 -10.29 -6.58 -17.67
N ASN A 75 -9.83 -7.80 -17.41
CA ASN A 75 -10.03 -8.88 -18.35
C ASN A 75 -11.40 -9.50 -18.07
N ASP A 76 -12.44 -8.98 -18.74
CA ASP A 76 -13.82 -9.42 -18.55
C ASP A 76 -13.99 -10.92 -18.77
N SER A 77 -13.23 -11.50 -19.71
CA SER A 77 -13.22 -12.94 -19.95
C SER A 77 -12.68 -13.75 -18.75
N LEU A 78 -11.77 -13.17 -17.95
CA LEU A 78 -11.31 -13.78 -16.70
C LEU A 78 -12.28 -13.54 -15.55
N ARG A 79 -12.94 -12.38 -15.48
CA ARG A 79 -13.96 -12.08 -14.45
C ARG A 79 -15.24 -12.89 -14.61
N LEU A 80 -15.61 -13.26 -15.83
CA LEU A 80 -16.74 -14.15 -16.11
C LEU A 80 -16.44 -15.60 -15.69
N LYS A 81 -15.17 -15.97 -15.52
CA LYS A 81 -14.79 -17.29 -15.02
C LYS A 81 -14.86 -17.28 -13.50
N LEU A 82 -15.75 -18.10 -12.96
CA LEU A 82 -15.74 -18.40 -11.53
C LEU A 82 -14.41 -19.07 -11.17
N PRO A 83 -13.81 -18.74 -10.01
CA PRO A 83 -12.67 -19.48 -9.51
C PRO A 83 -13.07 -20.94 -9.28
N ASN A 84 -12.11 -21.85 -9.38
CA ASN A 84 -12.36 -23.26 -9.14
C ASN A 84 -12.73 -23.48 -7.66
N PHE A 85 -13.92 -24.02 -7.39
CA PHE A 85 -14.41 -24.30 -6.03
C PHE A 85 -14.01 -25.70 -5.53
N ASN A 86 -12.79 -26.14 -5.86
CA ASN A 86 -12.25 -27.42 -5.37
C ASN A 86 -11.69 -27.29 -3.94
N PHE A 87 -12.49 -26.75 -3.02
CA PHE A 87 -12.14 -26.67 -1.61
C PHE A 87 -13.06 -27.59 -0.79
N PRO A 88 -12.54 -28.33 0.20
CA PRO A 88 -13.39 -29.15 1.06
C PRO A 88 -14.37 -28.27 1.84
N ILE A 89 -15.66 -28.59 1.75
CA ILE A 89 -16.78 -27.85 2.37
C ILE A 89 -16.80 -27.97 3.91
N PHE A 90 -15.92 -28.79 4.50
CA PHE A 90 -16.00 -29.21 5.91
C PHE A 90 -15.14 -28.42 6.90
N ASN A 91 -14.58 -27.28 6.53
CA ASN A 91 -13.86 -26.44 7.49
C ASN A 91 -14.65 -25.17 7.81
N ASP A 92 -14.93 -24.95 9.10
CA ASP A 92 -15.68 -23.81 9.65
C ASP A 92 -15.02 -22.43 9.41
N CYS A 93 -13.88 -22.40 8.72
CA CYS A 93 -13.12 -21.19 8.39
C CYS A 93 -12.61 -21.26 6.95
N SER A 94 -12.82 -20.18 6.19
CA SER A 94 -12.20 -20.00 4.88
C SER A 94 -10.69 -19.86 5.01
N GLU A 95 -9.94 -20.54 4.16
CA GLU A 95 -8.49 -20.38 4.06
C GLU A 95 -8.16 -18.98 3.54
N SER A 96 -7.13 -18.34 4.10
CA SER A 96 -6.77 -16.96 3.80
C SER A 96 -6.28 -16.84 2.35
N GLY A 97 -7.12 -16.32 1.46
CA GLY A 97 -6.75 -16.02 0.08
C GLY A 97 -5.95 -14.72 -0.01
N ILE A 98 -4.68 -14.81 -0.44
CA ILE A 98 -3.87 -13.65 -0.79
C ILE A 98 -4.37 -13.11 -2.15
N VAL A 99 -4.99 -11.94 -2.15
CA VAL A 99 -5.29 -11.20 -3.38
C VAL A 99 -4.10 -10.30 -3.72
N HIS A 100 -3.35 -10.64 -4.77
CA HIS A 100 -2.34 -9.74 -5.32
C HIS A 100 -3.03 -8.59 -6.06
N LEU A 101 -2.96 -7.40 -5.48
CA LEU A 101 -3.31 -6.15 -6.13
C LEU A 101 -2.08 -5.70 -6.94
N CYS A 102 -2.07 -5.98 -8.26
CA CYS A 102 -1.14 -5.30 -9.16
C CYS A 102 -1.68 -3.89 -9.42
N LEU A 103 -0.92 -2.87 -9.00
CA LEU A 103 -1.06 -1.48 -9.38
C LEU A 103 -0.08 -1.14 -10.51
#